data_AF-A0A3N2KT54-F1
#
_entry.id   AF-A0A3N2KT54-F1
#
_cell.length_a   1.000
_cell.length_b   1.000
_cell.length_c   1.000
_cell.angle_alpha   90.00
_cell.angle_beta   90.00
_cell.angle_gamma   90.00
#
_symmetry.space_group_name_H-M   'P 1'
#
loop_
_entity.id
_entity.type
_entity.pdbx_description
1 polymer ?
#
loop_
_entity_poly.entity_id
_entity_poly.type
_entity_poly.pdbx_seq_one_letter_code
_entity_poly.pdbx_strand_id
1 'polypeptide(L)'
;MWKFLRWKEISMIIPLYMYGALYFLSIRRFPHAMRECNASVLFMKKNRVRTELNKLEILKHCYRMMALGTWDAISVADLEAGMSKTRGAIFYFNKNKAELFINMIDELFLPIFKLNELDKKRYSQCGVELFFSVYKIPFERVADDLRINYKVPNPCQTMFNIIVQAQKLYPGFGEIIKAEVNREITFLNGILNPRSEKRFDVAQFYRRTVGYMFLESI
;
A
#
# COMPACT_ATOMS: atom_id res chain seq x y z
N MET A 1 6.18 13.74 -27.48
CA MET A 1 4.90 13.82 -28.22
C MET A 1 3.95 12.77 -27.66
N TRP A 2 3.22 13.12 -26.61
CA TRP A 2 2.36 12.20 -25.85
C TRP A 2 1.01 12.05 -26.57
N LYS A 3 0.79 10.91 -27.23
CA LYS A 3 -0.53 10.58 -27.77
C LYS A 3 -1.44 10.11 -26.65
N PHE A 4 -2.41 10.97 -26.33
CA PHE A 4 -3.65 10.70 -25.61
C PHE A 4 -4.20 9.30 -25.94
N LEU A 5 -4.04 8.36 -25.00
CA LEU A 5 -4.84 7.13 -24.95
C LEU A 5 -6.09 7.43 -24.14
N ARG A 6 -7.23 7.19 -24.80
CA ARG A 6 -8.58 7.64 -24.46
C ARG A 6 -9.02 7.24 -23.05
N TRP A 7 -9.13 8.26 -22.22
CA TRP A 7 -9.66 8.34 -20.85
C TRP A 7 -11.19 8.15 -20.75
N LYS A 8 -11.81 7.33 -21.60
CA LYS A 8 -13.28 7.19 -21.68
C LYS A 8 -13.91 6.27 -20.63
N GLU A 9 -13.11 5.56 -19.82
CA GLU A 9 -13.63 4.68 -18.75
C GLU A 9 -13.47 5.25 -17.33
N ILE A 10 -12.84 6.42 -17.18
CA ILE A 10 -12.60 7.08 -15.88
C ILE A 10 -13.43 8.38 -15.74
N SER A 11 -14.07 8.85 -16.82
CA SER A 11 -14.70 10.17 -16.90
C SER A 11 -16.17 10.26 -16.45
N MET A 12 -16.66 9.34 -15.63
CA MET A 12 -17.94 9.54 -14.94
C MET A 12 -17.67 9.74 -13.45
N ILE A 13 -18.16 10.86 -12.90
CA ILE A 13 -18.14 11.30 -11.50
C ILE A 13 -17.07 12.37 -11.19
N ILE A 14 -17.23 13.58 -11.76
CA ILE A 14 -16.80 14.82 -11.08
C ILE A 14 -17.80 15.94 -11.48
N PRO A 15 -18.50 16.54 -10.49
CA PRO A 15 -18.46 18.00 -10.39
C PRO A 15 -17.80 18.43 -9.07
N LEU A 16 -17.09 19.55 -9.19
CA LEU A 16 -16.33 20.27 -8.16
C LEU A 16 -17.14 20.47 -6.87
N TYR A 17 -16.47 20.50 -5.72
CA TYR A 17 -16.54 21.60 -4.74
C TYR A 17 -15.47 21.39 -3.65
N MET A 18 -14.95 22.52 -3.16
CA MET A 18 -13.71 22.67 -2.41
C MET A 18 -13.78 22.38 -0.91
N TYR A 19 -12.56 22.31 -0.35
CA TYR A 19 -12.08 22.72 0.97
C TYR A 19 -12.07 21.69 2.09
N GLY A 20 -10.84 21.26 2.41
CA GLY A 20 -10.18 21.63 3.67
C GLY A 20 -10.32 20.66 4.83
N ALA A 21 -9.21 20.01 5.21
CA ALA A 21 -8.56 20.24 6.50
C ALA A 21 -7.39 19.26 6.73
N LEU A 22 -6.24 19.84 7.11
CA LEU A 22 -5.05 19.19 7.64
C LEU A 22 -5.30 18.64 9.06
N TYR A 23 -4.63 17.55 9.46
CA TYR A 23 -3.57 17.54 10.49
C TYR A 23 -3.25 16.13 11.07
N PHE A 24 -1.95 15.81 11.00
CA PHE A 24 -1.04 15.26 12.00
C PHE A 24 -1.07 13.83 12.60
N LEU A 25 0.18 13.34 12.66
CA LEU A 25 0.79 12.10 13.13
C LEU A 25 0.69 11.84 14.64
N SER A 26 0.74 10.56 15.03
CA SER A 26 1.70 10.09 16.06
C SER A 26 1.85 8.55 16.08
N ILE A 27 3.09 8.12 16.33
CA ILE A 27 3.64 6.75 16.32
C ILE A 27 3.68 6.21 17.76
N ARG A 28 3.45 4.90 17.98
CA ARG A 28 4.03 4.17 19.13
C ARG A 28 4.43 2.72 18.80
N ARG A 29 5.67 2.39 19.19
CA ARG A 29 6.31 1.05 19.27
C ARG A 29 5.87 0.32 20.55
N PHE A 30 5.91 -1.01 20.53
CA PHE A 30 5.93 -1.88 21.73
C PHE A 30 7.08 -2.92 21.67
N PRO A 31 7.56 -3.45 22.81
CA PRO A 31 8.84 -4.16 22.94
C PRO A 31 8.72 -5.70 23.06
N HIS A 32 9.87 -6.35 22.86
CA HIS A 32 10.15 -7.80 22.94
C HIS A 32 10.31 -8.33 24.38
N ALA A 33 9.90 -9.58 24.60
CA ALA A 33 10.49 -10.47 25.60
C ALA A 33 10.35 -11.93 25.13
N MET A 34 11.46 -12.70 25.07
CA MET A 34 11.45 -14.12 25.46
C MET A 34 12.84 -14.73 25.62
N ARG A 35 12.96 -15.57 26.66
CA ARG A 35 14.12 -16.37 27.09
C ARG A 35 14.36 -17.62 26.23
N GLU A 36 15.58 -18.11 26.40
CA GLU A 36 16.32 -19.24 25.84
C GLU A 36 15.54 -20.52 25.49
N CYS A 37 15.78 -21.04 24.27
CA CYS A 37 15.45 -22.40 23.85
C CYS A 37 16.40 -22.87 22.71
N ASN A 38 17.17 -23.93 22.97
CA ASN A 38 17.90 -24.82 22.03
C ASN A 38 18.69 -24.21 20.87
N ALA A 39 20.02 -24.09 21.02
CA ALA A 39 20.96 -23.49 20.07
C ALA A 39 20.86 -23.99 18.62
N SER A 40 20.57 -25.27 18.35
CA SER A 40 20.49 -25.83 16.99
C SER A 40 19.18 -25.46 16.27
N VAL A 41 18.05 -25.52 16.99
CA VAL A 41 16.74 -25.06 16.50
C VAL A 41 16.72 -23.54 16.39
N LEU A 42 17.38 -22.85 17.33
CA LEU A 42 17.57 -21.41 17.33
C LEU A 42 18.46 -20.96 16.17
N PHE A 43 19.49 -21.74 15.79
CA PHE A 43 20.35 -21.45 14.64
C PHE A 43 19.59 -21.59 13.31
N MET A 44 18.79 -22.63 13.12
CA MET A 44 17.94 -22.77 11.93
C MET A 44 16.85 -21.69 11.87
N LYS A 45 16.21 -21.37 13.01
CA LYS A 45 15.22 -20.28 13.09
C LYS A 45 15.87 -18.92 12.84
N LYS A 46 17.08 -18.68 13.36
CA LYS A 46 17.87 -17.46 13.16
C LYS A 46 18.32 -17.31 11.70
N ASN A 47 18.72 -18.40 11.04
CA ASN A 47 19.07 -18.38 9.61
C ASN A 47 17.84 -18.11 8.75
N ARG A 48 16.70 -18.77 9.01
CA ARG A 48 15.45 -18.49 8.30
C ARG A 48 15.00 -17.04 8.50
N VAL A 49 15.06 -16.53 9.73
CA VAL A 49 14.76 -15.11 10.03
C VAL A 49 15.71 -14.17 9.29
N ARG A 50 17.03 -14.47 9.26
CA ARG A 50 18.01 -13.66 8.52
C ARG A 50 17.76 -13.67 7.01
N THR A 51 17.39 -14.82 6.45
CA THR A 51 17.04 -14.98 5.04
C THR A 51 15.79 -14.18 4.67
N GLU A 52 14.73 -14.24 5.48
CA GLU A 52 13.52 -13.43 5.27
C GLU A 52 13.78 -11.93 5.43
N LEU A 53 14.62 -11.54 6.39
CA LEU A 53 15.03 -10.14 6.56
C LEU A 53 15.82 -9.62 5.36
N ASN A 54 16.74 -10.44 4.82
CA ASN A 54 17.47 -10.11 3.59
C ASN A 54 16.53 -9.95 2.40
N LYS A 55 15.55 -10.86 2.25
CA LYS A 55 14.52 -10.77 1.21
C LYS A 55 13.74 -9.46 1.33
N LEU A 56 13.24 -9.15 2.53
CA LEU A 56 12.47 -7.94 2.78
C LEU A 56 13.30 -6.66 2.54
N GLU A 57 14.58 -6.66 2.88
CA GLU A 57 15.49 -5.54 2.61
C GLU A 57 15.65 -5.30 1.09
N ILE A 58 15.81 -6.37 0.31
CA ILE A 58 15.86 -6.30 -1.16
C ILE A 58 14.55 -5.72 -1.71
N LEU A 59 13.41 -6.25 -1.26
CA LEU A 59 12.10 -5.76 -1.71
C LEU A 59 11.91 -4.28 -1.37
N LYS A 60 12.24 -3.86 -0.14
CA LYS A 60 12.11 -2.46 0.29
C LYS A 60 12.97 -1.51 -0.52
N HIS A 61 14.19 -1.92 -0.87
CA HIS A 61 15.07 -1.11 -1.69
C HIS A 61 14.52 -0.96 -3.12
N CYS A 62 14.15 -2.08 -3.74
CA CYS A 62 13.57 -2.08 -5.08
C CYS A 62 12.26 -1.26 -5.13
N TYR A 63 11.44 -1.34 -4.07
CA TYR A 63 10.19 -0.58 -3.96
C TYR A 63 10.43 0.94 -3.92
N ARG A 64 11.52 1.40 -3.26
CA ARG A 64 11.93 2.81 -3.29
C ARG A 64 12.34 3.25 -4.69
N MET A 65 13.10 2.43 -5.40
CA MET A 65 13.52 2.76 -6.76
C MET A 65 12.31 2.84 -7.71
N MET A 66 11.38 1.87 -7.60
CA MET A 66 10.13 1.85 -8.36
C MET A 66 9.23 3.04 -8.03
N ALA A 67 9.20 3.49 -6.78
CA ALA A 67 8.44 4.67 -6.36
C ALA A 67 8.91 5.96 -7.07
N LEU A 68 10.21 6.09 -7.31
CA LEU A 68 10.83 7.29 -7.89
C LEU A 68 10.89 7.25 -9.44
N GLY A 69 10.53 6.13 -10.07
CA GLY A 69 10.66 5.96 -11.51
C GLY A 69 9.66 4.96 -12.10
N THR A 70 9.96 4.45 -13.29
CA THR A 70 9.18 3.38 -13.92
C THR A 70 9.96 2.08 -13.84
N TRP A 71 9.31 1.00 -13.40
CA TRP A 71 9.93 -0.30 -13.22
C TRP A 71 10.63 -0.79 -14.49
N ASP A 72 10.02 -0.62 -15.66
CA ASP A 72 10.60 -1.05 -16.93
C ASP A 72 11.95 -0.38 -17.24
N ALA A 73 12.12 0.89 -16.86
CA ALA A 73 13.35 1.65 -17.08
C ALA A 73 14.48 1.28 -16.11
N ILE A 74 14.18 0.69 -14.95
CA ILE A 74 15.18 0.30 -13.96
C ILE A 74 15.89 -0.97 -14.44
N SER A 75 17.16 -0.89 -14.81
CA SER A 75 17.93 -2.06 -15.22
C SER A 75 18.33 -2.92 -14.01
N VAL A 76 18.74 -4.17 -14.25
CA VAL A 76 19.32 -5.01 -13.19
C VAL A 76 20.60 -4.41 -12.63
N ALA A 77 21.39 -3.74 -13.47
CA ALA A 77 22.59 -3.04 -13.04
C ALA A 77 22.27 -1.88 -12.08
N ASP A 78 21.16 -1.17 -12.30
CA ASP A 78 20.71 -0.11 -11.39
C ASP A 78 20.31 -0.68 -10.02
N LEU A 79 19.65 -1.85 -10.00
CA LEU A 79 19.31 -2.55 -8.76
C LEU A 79 20.56 -2.99 -7.98
N GLU A 80 21.59 -3.46 -8.69
CA GLU A 80 22.89 -3.78 -8.09
C GLU A 80 23.64 -2.54 -7.62
N ALA A 81 23.64 -1.44 -8.38
CA ALA A 81 24.32 -0.21 -7.99
C ALA A 81 23.69 0.44 -6.74
N GLY A 82 22.37 0.32 -6.59
CA GLY A 82 21.64 0.83 -5.42
C GLY A 82 21.87 0.02 -4.14
N MET A 83 22.37 -1.22 -4.25
CA MET A 83 22.48 -2.16 -3.13
C MET A 83 23.86 -2.80 -3.03
N SER A 84 24.37 -3.05 -1.82
CA SER A 84 25.56 -3.90 -1.64
C SER A 84 25.24 -5.41 -1.80
N LYS A 85 24.48 -5.78 -2.84
CA LYS A 85 24.04 -7.15 -3.14
C LYS A 85 24.33 -7.46 -4.61
N THR A 86 24.81 -8.67 -4.87
CA THR A 86 25.01 -9.16 -6.25
C THR A 86 23.67 -9.50 -6.90
N ARG A 87 23.63 -9.52 -8.24
CA ARG A 87 22.49 -10.01 -9.03
C ARG A 87 22.00 -11.37 -8.54
N GLY A 88 22.92 -12.29 -8.26
CA GLY A 88 22.58 -13.61 -7.72
C GLY A 88 21.83 -13.55 -6.39
N ALA A 89 22.22 -12.63 -5.50
CA ALA A 89 21.55 -12.45 -4.21
C ALA A 89 20.16 -11.78 -4.35
N ILE A 90 20.01 -10.82 -5.28
CA ILE A 90 18.73 -10.13 -5.55
C ILE A 90 17.70 -11.11 -6.13
N PHE A 91 18.11 -11.91 -7.11
CA PHE A 91 17.26 -12.91 -7.78
C PHE A 91 17.29 -14.28 -7.11
N TYR A 92 17.86 -14.40 -5.90
CA TYR A 92 17.83 -15.66 -5.16
C TYR A 92 16.39 -16.07 -4.81
N PHE A 93 15.55 -15.10 -4.47
CA PHE A 93 14.14 -15.31 -4.09
C PHE A 93 13.15 -15.06 -5.22
N ASN A 94 13.61 -14.58 -6.38
CA ASN A 94 12.78 -14.13 -7.48
C ASN A 94 13.43 -14.58 -8.78
N LYS A 95 12.77 -15.37 -9.62
CA LYS A 95 13.39 -15.93 -10.84
C LYS A 95 13.74 -14.85 -11.85
N ASN A 96 12.95 -13.78 -11.89
CA ASN A 96 13.12 -12.69 -12.84
C ASN A 96 12.58 -11.36 -12.28
N LYS A 97 12.76 -10.29 -13.07
CA LYS A 97 12.35 -8.93 -12.72
C LYS A 97 10.83 -8.77 -12.58
N ALA A 98 10.03 -9.57 -13.30
CA ALA A 98 8.58 -9.55 -13.18
C ALA A 98 8.12 -10.19 -11.86
N GLU A 99 8.69 -11.33 -11.47
CA GLU A 99 8.40 -11.97 -10.18
C GLU A 99 8.85 -11.09 -9.01
N LEU A 100 10.01 -10.42 -9.14
CA LEU A 100 10.46 -9.44 -8.16
C LEU A 100 9.44 -8.30 -7.99
N PHE A 101 8.86 -7.82 -9.09
CA PHE A 101 7.80 -6.80 -9.03
C PHE A 101 6.56 -7.29 -8.31
N ILE A 102 6.05 -8.48 -8.67
CA ILE A 102 4.87 -9.06 -8.05
C ILE A 102 5.10 -9.25 -6.54
N ASN A 103 6.26 -9.79 -6.14
CA ASN A 103 6.59 -9.99 -4.74
C ASN A 103 6.72 -8.67 -3.96
N MET A 104 7.20 -7.58 -4.57
CA MET A 104 7.16 -6.25 -3.95
C MET A 104 5.72 -5.80 -3.68
N ILE A 105 4.82 -5.97 -4.66
CA ILE A 105 3.42 -5.59 -4.50
C ILE A 105 2.75 -6.44 -3.43
N ASP A 106 2.96 -7.76 -3.45
CA ASP A 106 2.35 -8.70 -2.50
C ASP A 106 2.82 -8.51 -1.06
N GLU A 107 4.10 -8.17 -0.85
CA GLU A 107 4.67 -8.07 0.50
C GLU A 107 4.70 -6.66 1.07
N LEU A 108 4.71 -5.62 0.24
CA LEU A 108 4.87 -4.24 0.70
C LEU A 108 3.64 -3.38 0.46
N PHE A 109 2.96 -3.53 -0.67
CA PHE A 109 1.81 -2.70 -1.02
C PHE A 109 0.50 -3.30 -0.50
N LEU A 110 0.19 -4.55 -0.88
CA LEU A 110 -1.09 -5.18 -0.56
C LEU A 110 -1.36 -5.32 0.94
N PRO A 111 -0.38 -5.62 1.82
CA PRO A 111 -0.63 -5.72 3.25
C PRO A 111 -1.04 -4.39 3.89
N ILE A 112 -0.61 -3.27 3.32
CA ILE A 112 -0.98 -1.91 3.75
C ILE A 112 -2.31 -1.48 3.13
N PHE A 113 -2.52 -1.85 1.87
CA PHE A 113 -3.77 -1.55 1.15
C PHE A 113 -4.95 -2.31 1.77
N LYS A 114 -4.76 -3.57 2.16
CA LYS A 114 -5.80 -4.41 2.78
C LYS A 114 -6.04 -4.01 4.23
N LEU A 115 -7.30 -3.87 4.61
CA LEU A 115 -7.67 -3.64 6.00
C LEU A 115 -7.42 -4.91 6.83
N ASN A 116 -6.51 -4.83 7.80
CA ASN A 116 -6.15 -5.96 8.66
C ASN A 116 -7.21 -6.23 9.74
N GLU A 117 -7.19 -7.43 10.32
CA GLU A 117 -8.18 -7.86 11.30
C GLU A 117 -8.12 -7.10 12.63
N LEU A 118 -6.95 -6.58 13.01
CA LEU A 118 -6.82 -5.77 14.23
C LEU A 118 -7.53 -4.43 14.07
N ASP A 119 -7.35 -3.77 12.93
CA ASP A 119 -8.01 -2.52 12.60
C ASP A 119 -9.52 -2.73 12.42
N LYS A 120 -9.96 -3.83 11.79
CA LYS A 120 -11.40 -4.18 11.74
C LYS A 120 -12.00 -4.26 13.15
N LYS A 121 -11.37 -4.99 14.06
CA LYS A 121 -11.84 -5.11 15.45
C LYS A 121 -11.90 -3.75 16.14
N ARG A 122 -10.85 -2.94 15.99
CA ARG A 122 -10.78 -1.58 16.55
C ARG A 122 -11.90 -0.68 16.01
N TYR A 123 -12.15 -0.74 14.71
CA TYR A 123 -13.18 0.05 14.03
C TYR A 123 -14.59 -0.37 14.41
N SER A 124 -14.86 -1.67 14.55
CA SER A 124 -16.16 -2.17 15.02
C SER A 124 -16.51 -1.76 16.45
N GLN A 125 -15.51 -1.37 17.25
CA GLN A 125 -15.66 -0.91 18.63
C GLN A 125 -15.67 0.62 18.75
N CYS A 126 -15.41 1.35 17.66
CA CYS A 126 -15.29 2.80 17.66
C CYS A 126 -16.67 3.43 17.45
N GLY A 127 -17.01 4.47 18.24
CA GLY A 127 -18.20 5.27 18.00
C GLY A 127 -18.11 6.02 16.67
N VAL A 128 -19.25 6.23 16.00
CA VAL A 128 -19.32 6.88 14.67
C VAL A 128 -18.65 8.25 14.64
N GLU A 129 -18.77 9.04 15.71
CA GLU A 129 -18.16 10.37 15.82
C GLU A 129 -16.62 10.33 15.78
N LEU A 130 -16.03 9.31 16.41
CA LEU A 130 -14.58 9.12 16.44
C LEU A 130 -14.08 8.29 15.26
N PHE A 131 -14.97 7.59 14.57
CA PHE A 131 -14.61 6.69 13.48
C PHE A 131 -13.85 7.43 12.37
N PHE A 132 -14.42 8.53 11.87
CA PHE A 132 -13.84 9.27 10.74
C PHE A 132 -12.55 10.03 11.09
N SER A 133 -12.26 10.26 12.38
CA SER A 133 -10.99 10.88 12.77
C SER A 133 -9.83 9.90 12.81
N VAL A 134 -10.11 8.59 12.94
CA VAL A 134 -9.08 7.54 13.02
C VAL A 134 -9.01 6.64 11.79
N TYR A 135 -10.09 6.59 11.02
CA TYR A 135 -10.18 5.76 9.83
C TYR A 135 -9.48 6.42 8.64
N LYS A 136 -8.78 5.61 7.85
CA LYS A 136 -8.13 6.00 6.60
C LYS A 136 -8.49 5.01 5.53
N ILE A 137 -8.85 5.47 4.34
CA ILE A 137 -9.14 4.58 3.21
C ILE A 137 -7.87 3.86 2.74
N PRO A 138 -7.98 2.73 1.98
CA PRO A 138 -6.81 2.00 1.47
C PRO A 138 -5.72 2.87 0.84
N PHE A 139 -6.12 3.84 0.03
CA PHE A 139 -5.22 4.72 -0.70
C PHE A 139 -4.45 5.65 0.24
N GLU A 140 -5.12 6.22 1.25
CA GLU A 140 -4.50 7.06 2.28
C GLU A 140 -3.49 6.25 3.10
N ARG A 141 -3.82 5.00 3.47
CA ARG A 141 -2.89 4.13 4.21
C ARG A 141 -1.60 3.90 3.43
N VAL A 142 -1.69 3.64 2.14
CA VAL A 142 -0.50 3.46 1.28
C VAL A 142 0.28 4.76 1.12
N ALA A 143 -0.40 5.89 0.85
CA ALA A 143 0.27 7.19 0.75
C ALA A 143 1.00 7.55 2.06
N ASP A 144 0.39 7.26 3.20
CA ASP A 144 1.00 7.46 4.51
C ASP A 144 2.20 6.55 4.75
N ASP A 145 2.12 5.28 4.36
CA ASP A 145 3.25 4.36 4.45
C ASP A 145 4.44 4.84 3.61
N LEU A 146 4.19 5.27 2.37
CA LEU A 146 5.22 5.86 1.49
C LEU A 146 5.86 7.11 2.12
N ARG A 147 5.05 7.99 2.72
CA ARG A 147 5.53 9.18 3.42
C ARG A 147 6.34 8.83 4.67
N ILE A 148 5.83 7.93 5.51
CA ILE A 148 6.38 7.67 6.84
C ILE A 148 7.58 6.72 6.78
N ASN A 149 7.47 5.62 6.04
CA ASN A 149 8.46 4.54 6.04
C ASN A 149 9.46 4.65 4.87
N TYR A 150 9.07 5.31 3.78
CA TYR A 150 9.91 5.47 2.60
C TYR A 150 10.37 6.91 2.34
N LYS A 151 9.85 7.89 3.11
CA LYS A 151 10.22 9.32 3.04
C LYS A 151 10.08 9.91 1.65
N VAL A 152 9.09 9.44 0.90
CA VAL A 152 8.79 9.90 -0.45
C VAL A 152 8.19 11.32 -0.39
N PRO A 153 8.68 12.29 -1.19
CA PRO A 153 8.24 13.68 -1.13
C PRO A 153 6.79 13.86 -1.60
N ASN A 154 6.39 13.17 -2.68
CA ASN A 154 5.04 13.23 -3.26
C ASN A 154 4.34 11.86 -3.11
N PRO A 155 3.80 11.53 -1.93
CA PRO A 155 3.28 10.19 -1.65
C PRO A 155 2.04 9.83 -2.48
N CYS A 156 1.12 10.77 -2.72
CA CYS A 156 -0.08 10.54 -3.53
C CYS A 156 0.29 10.19 -4.99
N GLN A 157 1.15 11.02 -5.60
CA GLN A 157 1.68 10.79 -6.95
C GLN A 157 2.39 9.44 -7.07
N THR A 158 3.24 9.13 -6.09
CA THR A 158 3.96 7.86 -6.06
C THR A 158 3.02 6.68 -5.92
N MET A 159 2.03 6.76 -5.03
CA MET A 159 1.02 5.73 -4.85
C MET A 159 0.25 5.45 -6.14
N PHE A 160 -0.19 6.49 -6.87
CA PHE A 160 -0.85 6.31 -8.17
C PHE A 160 0.09 5.75 -9.24
N ASN A 161 1.34 6.17 -9.27
CA ASN A 161 2.35 5.61 -10.17
C ASN A 161 2.52 4.10 -9.94
N ILE A 162 2.62 3.67 -8.68
CA ILE A 162 2.71 2.25 -8.30
C ILE A 162 1.46 1.48 -8.79
N ILE A 163 0.27 2.03 -8.58
CA ILE A 163 -0.99 1.39 -9.04
C ILE A 163 -1.01 1.25 -10.57
N VAL A 164 -0.63 2.28 -11.31
CA VAL A 164 -0.60 2.26 -12.79
C VAL A 164 0.42 1.24 -13.30
N GLN A 165 1.58 1.14 -12.65
CA GLN A 165 2.58 0.12 -13.01
C GLN A 165 2.08 -1.28 -12.68
N ALA A 166 1.45 -1.48 -11.52
CA ALA A 166 0.92 -2.77 -11.13
C ALA A 166 -0.21 -3.24 -12.04
N GLN A 167 -1.10 -2.35 -12.50
CA GLN A 167 -2.11 -2.69 -13.50
C GLN A 167 -1.51 -3.20 -14.83
N LYS A 168 -0.29 -2.78 -15.18
CA LYS A 168 0.40 -3.22 -16.39
C LYS A 168 1.19 -4.51 -16.19
N LEU A 169 1.84 -4.65 -15.04
CA LEU A 169 2.89 -5.65 -14.81
C LEU A 169 2.45 -6.82 -13.91
N TYR A 170 1.34 -6.66 -13.17
CA TYR A 170 0.79 -7.69 -12.31
C TYR A 170 -0.55 -8.18 -12.90
N PRO A 171 -0.58 -9.38 -13.50
CA PRO A 171 -1.81 -10.02 -13.98
C PRO A 171 -2.87 -10.17 -12.89
N GLY A 172 -4.08 -9.67 -13.13
CA GLY A 172 -5.19 -9.78 -12.17
C GLY A 172 -5.18 -8.72 -11.06
N PHE A 173 -4.26 -7.76 -11.09
CA PHE A 173 -4.15 -6.73 -10.05
C PHE A 173 -5.42 -5.86 -9.94
N GLY A 174 -6.05 -5.53 -11.06
CA GLY A 174 -7.29 -4.73 -11.07
C GLY A 174 -8.42 -5.41 -10.30
N GLU A 175 -8.59 -6.71 -10.49
CA GLU A 175 -9.56 -7.55 -9.81
C GLU A 175 -9.26 -7.65 -8.31
N ILE A 176 -7.99 -7.79 -7.94
CA ILE A 176 -7.54 -7.80 -6.54
C ILE A 176 -7.93 -6.49 -5.87
N ILE A 177 -7.53 -5.34 -6.42
CA ILE A 177 -7.81 -4.02 -5.83
C ILE A 177 -9.32 -3.78 -5.73
N LYS A 178 -10.08 -4.10 -6.78
CA LYS A 178 -11.55 -3.98 -6.77
C LYS A 178 -12.17 -4.84 -5.67
N ALA A 179 -11.71 -6.08 -5.51
CA ALA A 179 -12.22 -6.98 -4.48
C ALA A 179 -11.92 -6.44 -3.07
N GLU A 180 -10.70 -5.96 -2.81
CA GLU A 180 -10.34 -5.43 -1.48
C GLU A 180 -11.11 -4.15 -1.14
N VAL A 181 -11.26 -3.23 -2.10
CA VAL A 181 -12.07 -2.02 -1.91
C VAL A 181 -13.53 -2.38 -1.61
N ASN A 182 -14.12 -3.31 -2.36
CA ASN A 182 -15.51 -3.72 -2.15
C ASN A 182 -15.71 -4.43 -0.80
N ARG A 183 -14.75 -5.25 -0.36
CA ARG A 183 -14.79 -5.88 0.97
C ARG A 183 -14.78 -4.83 2.07
N GLU A 184 -13.95 -3.81 1.93
CA GLU A 184 -13.86 -2.75 2.94
C GLU A 184 -15.11 -1.87 2.95
N ILE A 185 -15.64 -1.48 1.78
CA ILE A 185 -16.93 -0.79 1.68
C ILE A 185 -18.05 -1.60 2.34
N THR A 186 -18.08 -2.92 2.10
CA THR A 186 -19.08 -3.81 2.73
C THR A 186 -18.95 -3.82 4.25
N PHE A 187 -17.72 -3.92 4.76
CA PHE A 187 -17.44 -3.84 6.19
C PHE A 187 -17.90 -2.50 6.79
N LEU A 188 -17.54 -1.39 6.16
CA LEU A 188 -17.89 -0.05 6.62
C LEU A 188 -19.40 0.23 6.57
N ASN A 189 -20.10 -0.29 5.57
CA ASN A 189 -21.56 -0.21 5.55
C ASN A 189 -22.18 -0.95 6.74
N GLY A 190 -21.59 -2.07 7.17
CA GLY A 190 -22.04 -2.81 8.35
C GLY A 190 -21.91 -2.03 9.66
N ILE A 191 -20.86 -1.21 9.80
CA ILE A 191 -20.62 -0.43 11.04
C ILE A 191 -21.29 0.95 11.03
N LEU A 192 -21.38 1.61 9.86
CA LEU A 192 -21.85 3.00 9.75
C LEU A 192 -23.35 3.11 9.45
N ASN A 193 -23.97 2.05 8.92
CA ASN A 193 -25.39 2.03 8.60
C ASN A 193 -26.17 0.92 9.35
N PRO A 194 -26.00 0.73 10.67
CA PRO A 194 -26.78 -0.24 11.42
C PRO A 194 -28.20 0.29 11.63
N ARG A 195 -29.09 0.07 10.66
CA ARG A 195 -30.54 0.33 10.75
C ARG A 195 -30.94 1.81 10.95
N SER A 196 -30.18 2.77 10.44
CA SER A 196 -30.50 4.20 10.50
C SER A 196 -31.46 4.67 9.38
N GLU A 197 -32.29 5.68 9.65
CA GLU A 197 -33.08 6.41 8.63
C GLU A 197 -32.18 7.21 7.66
N LYS A 198 -31.03 7.69 8.16
CA LYS A 198 -30.05 8.45 7.37
C LYS A 198 -28.85 7.56 7.05
N ARG A 199 -28.76 7.11 5.79
CA ARG A 199 -27.64 6.31 5.30
C ARG A 199 -26.43 7.18 4.98
N PHE A 200 -25.28 6.81 5.53
CA PHE A 200 -23.99 7.32 5.10
C PHE A 200 -23.55 6.61 3.80
N ASP A 201 -23.25 7.39 2.76
CA ASP A 201 -22.76 6.85 1.49
C ASP A 201 -21.23 6.66 1.54
N VAL A 202 -20.81 5.46 1.95
CA VAL A 202 -19.40 5.06 2.02
C VAL A 202 -18.72 5.14 0.65
N ALA A 203 -19.42 4.77 -0.42
CA ALA A 203 -18.85 4.79 -1.76
C ALA A 203 -18.58 6.23 -2.22
N GLN A 204 -19.49 7.16 -1.92
CA GLN A 204 -19.28 8.57 -2.20
C GLN A 204 -18.15 9.17 -1.38
N PHE A 205 -18.00 8.78 -0.10
CA PHE A 205 -16.85 9.16 0.72
C PHE A 205 -15.54 8.72 0.07
N TYR A 206 -15.42 7.46 -0.33
CA TYR A 206 -14.23 6.95 -1.04
C TYR A 206 -13.92 7.74 -2.32
N ARG A 207 -14.93 7.96 -3.17
CA ARG A 207 -14.75 8.69 -4.43
C ARG A 207 -14.23 10.11 -4.20
N ARG A 208 -14.77 10.81 -3.19
CA ARG A 208 -14.32 12.15 -2.83
C ARG A 208 -12.88 12.14 -2.34
N THR A 209 -12.55 11.28 -1.37
CA THR A 209 -11.21 11.21 -0.81
C THR A 209 -10.16 10.85 -1.86
N VAL A 210 -10.40 9.82 -2.66
CA VAL A 210 -9.50 9.45 -3.77
C VAL A 210 -9.39 10.57 -4.81
N GLY A 211 -10.49 11.25 -5.11
CA GLY A 211 -10.49 12.42 -6.01
C GLY A 211 -9.59 13.54 -5.49
N TYR A 212 -9.64 13.87 -4.20
CA TYR A 212 -8.74 14.84 -3.59
C TYR A 212 -7.27 14.39 -3.66
N MET A 213 -6.98 13.15 -3.30
CA MET A 213 -5.62 12.60 -3.39
C MET A 213 -5.07 12.65 -4.82
N PHE A 214 -5.93 12.44 -5.83
CA PHE A 214 -5.53 12.56 -7.22
C PHE A 214 -5.22 14.01 -7.60
N LEU A 215 -6.02 14.97 -7.16
CA LEU A 215 -5.74 16.39 -7.39
C LEU A 215 -4.42 16.83 -6.72
N GLU A 216 -4.11 16.30 -5.53
CA GLU A 216 -2.81 16.51 -4.86
C GLU A 216 -1.62 15.86 -5.57
N SER A 217 -1.88 14.97 -6.52
CA SER A 217 -0.84 14.21 -7.23
C SER A 217 -0.37 14.83 -8.55
N ILE A 218 -1.09 15.86 -9.03
CA ILE A 218 -0.84 16.56 -10.29
C ILE A 218 0.15 17.70 -10.08
#